data_AF-A0A6F8YP57-F1
#
_entry.id   AF-A0A6F8YP57-F1
#
_cell.length_a   1.000
_cell.length_b   1.000
_cell.length_c   1.000
_cell.angle_alpha   90.00
_cell.angle_beta   90.00
_cell.angle_gamma   90.00
#
_symmetry.space_group_name_H-M   'P 1'
#
loop_
_entity.id
_entity.type
_entity.pdbx_description
1 polymer ?
#
loop_
_entity_poly.entity_id
_entity_poly.type
_entity_poly.pdbx_seq_one_letter_code
_entity_poly.pdbx_strand_id
1 'polypeptide(L)'
;MTSPNGHRVAFPPDFLWGAATAAYQIEGGATEGGRTPSIWDTFSRTAGKVKGGDTGDVACDHFHRSADDVKLMAGLGLKSYRFSLSWPRIQPDGRGPANEVGLDFYRRLVDDLLAHGIEPWVTLYHWDLPQALEDAGGWPVRDTAARFAEYAQIAHRALGDRVRHWTTLNEPWCSAFLGYGSGVHAPGRSDGADALRAAHHLMLGHGLAVQAMRADQPDHDLGITVNLYAISPQTDSPADADAARRIDGLANRIFLDPVLRGQYPADVVEDVREVTDFGHVRDGDLEIISTPLSVLGINYYSRYVLSAPDGEPAEPYWRAPSNWPGSETVRFGDRGLPVTDMNWEIDAPGLVEVLERVHREYPAIPIYITENGSAFVDEVVDGQVDDPERVAFFDAHLRACSDAIEAGVPLRGYFAWSLMDNFEWAWGYSKRFGMVYVDYDTQVRIPKTSARWYAEVIRQNGLGGSETSANQRSHSGSGGQERAQ
;
A
#
# COMPACT_ATOMS: atom_id res chain seq x y z
N MET A 1 10.41 -1.82 29.69
CA MET A 1 9.52 -2.33 30.75
C MET A 1 8.76 -3.50 30.16
N THR A 2 8.90 -4.68 30.74
CA THR A 2 8.23 -5.92 30.30
C THR A 2 6.72 -5.81 30.56
N SER A 3 5.90 -5.86 29.50
CA SER A 3 4.44 -5.81 29.64
C SER A 3 3.90 -7.04 30.40
N PRO A 4 3.00 -6.84 31.37
CA PRO A 4 2.30 -7.92 32.05
C PRO A 4 1.15 -8.45 31.18
N ASN A 5 1.05 -9.77 31.09
CA ASN A 5 0.07 -10.61 30.40
C ASN A 5 0.28 -10.87 28.89
N GLY A 6 0.86 -12.05 28.62
CA GLY A 6 0.70 -12.78 27.37
C GLY A 6 -0.74 -13.28 27.20
N HIS A 7 -1.65 -12.34 26.94
CA HIS A 7 -3.01 -12.67 26.50
C HIS A 7 -2.99 -13.05 25.02
N ARG A 8 -3.63 -14.17 24.71
CA ARG A 8 -3.85 -14.64 23.34
C ARG A 8 -4.79 -13.66 22.63
N VAL A 9 -4.36 -13.17 21.47
CA VAL A 9 -5.19 -12.38 20.56
C VAL A 9 -5.80 -13.32 19.54
N ALA A 10 -7.10 -13.22 19.28
CA ALA A 10 -7.78 -14.00 18.27
C ALA A 10 -8.56 -13.07 17.35
N PHE A 11 -8.47 -13.29 16.05
CA PHE A 11 -9.21 -12.52 15.05
C PHE A 11 -10.55 -13.21 14.72
N PRO A 12 -11.49 -12.48 14.09
CA PRO A 12 -12.72 -13.08 13.57
C PRO A 12 -12.43 -14.33 12.72
N PRO A 13 -13.28 -15.37 12.75
CA PRO A 13 -13.04 -16.61 12.00
C PRO A 13 -12.91 -16.41 10.48
N ASP A 14 -13.54 -15.36 9.96
CA ASP A 14 -13.56 -14.94 8.55
C ASP A 14 -12.52 -13.85 8.23
N PHE A 15 -11.59 -13.56 9.16
CA PHE A 15 -10.57 -12.54 8.94
C PHE A 15 -9.60 -12.96 7.82
N LEU A 16 -9.45 -12.09 6.82
CA LEU A 16 -8.67 -12.36 5.63
C LEU A 16 -7.19 -12.01 5.86
N TRP A 17 -6.33 -13.02 5.84
CA TRP A 17 -4.88 -12.86 5.97
C TRP A 17 -4.19 -12.91 4.62
N GLY A 18 -3.44 -11.85 4.28
CA GLY A 18 -2.76 -11.78 3.00
C GLY A 18 -1.41 -11.07 3.05
N ALA A 19 -0.79 -11.01 1.88
CA ALA A 19 0.38 -10.18 1.63
C ALA A 19 0.16 -9.40 0.33
N ALA A 20 0.85 -8.28 0.19
CA ALA A 20 0.68 -7.36 -0.95
C ALA A 20 1.98 -7.10 -1.70
N THR A 21 1.85 -6.81 -3.00
CA THR A 21 2.91 -6.35 -3.92
C THR A 21 2.33 -5.42 -5.00
N ALA A 22 3.20 -4.80 -5.80
CA ALA A 22 2.83 -4.00 -6.97
C ALA A 22 3.62 -4.41 -8.22
N ALA A 23 2.98 -4.33 -9.38
CA ALA A 23 3.48 -4.80 -10.67
C ALA A 23 4.89 -4.29 -10.99
N TYR A 24 5.08 -2.97 -11.06
CA TYR A 24 6.38 -2.38 -11.39
C TYR A 24 7.48 -2.73 -10.38
N GLN A 25 7.10 -3.00 -9.13
CA GLN A 25 8.06 -3.28 -8.06
C GLN A 25 8.61 -4.70 -8.10
N ILE A 26 7.87 -5.67 -8.64
CA ILE A 26 8.26 -7.10 -8.61
C ILE A 26 8.32 -7.79 -9.97
N GLU A 27 7.56 -7.34 -10.98
CA GLU A 27 7.36 -8.12 -12.22
C GLU A 27 8.65 -8.26 -13.03
N GLY A 28 9.32 -7.15 -13.33
CA GLY A 28 10.32 -7.13 -14.38
C GLY A 28 9.71 -7.41 -15.76
N GLY A 29 10.50 -7.98 -16.67
CA GLY A 29 10.07 -8.24 -18.04
C GLY A 29 9.59 -6.95 -18.73
N ALA A 30 10.28 -5.83 -18.47
CA ALA A 30 9.80 -4.48 -18.77
C ALA A 30 9.59 -4.21 -20.27
N THR A 31 10.20 -4.99 -21.15
CA THR A 31 10.08 -4.88 -22.61
C THR A 31 9.47 -6.12 -23.27
N GLU A 32 8.92 -7.02 -22.47
CA GLU A 32 8.44 -8.32 -22.93
C GLU A 32 6.92 -8.35 -23.16
N GLY A 33 6.49 -9.24 -24.06
CA GLY A 33 5.07 -9.52 -24.30
C GLY A 33 4.28 -8.31 -24.81
N GLY A 34 4.93 -7.33 -25.46
CA GLY A 34 4.27 -6.14 -25.99
C GLY A 34 4.03 -5.02 -24.97
N ARG A 35 4.58 -5.12 -23.75
CA ARG A 35 4.57 -4.04 -22.77
C ARG A 35 5.35 -2.82 -23.30
N THR A 36 4.79 -1.63 -23.12
CA THR A 36 5.46 -0.33 -23.37
C THR A 36 5.92 0.30 -22.06
N PRO A 37 6.74 1.38 -22.11
CA PRO A 37 7.15 2.09 -20.91
C PRO A 37 5.98 2.70 -20.12
N SER A 38 6.02 2.53 -18.81
CA SER A 38 5.29 3.36 -17.85
C SER A 38 6.04 4.66 -17.54
N ILE A 39 5.41 5.57 -16.79
CA ILE A 39 6.08 6.73 -16.20
C ILE A 39 7.24 6.33 -15.29
N TRP A 40 7.18 5.17 -14.63
CA TRP A 40 8.26 4.69 -13.76
C TRP A 40 9.44 4.12 -14.54
N ASP A 41 9.23 3.57 -15.74
CA ASP A 41 10.31 3.20 -16.65
C ASP A 41 11.11 4.44 -17.06
N THR A 42 10.43 5.51 -17.45
CA THR A 42 11.07 6.77 -17.83
C THR A 42 11.76 7.42 -16.63
N PHE A 43 11.07 7.45 -15.48
CA PHE A 43 11.58 8.10 -14.28
C PHE A 43 12.83 7.40 -13.73
N SER A 44 12.81 6.06 -13.59
CA SER A 44 13.93 5.30 -13.04
C SER A 44 15.17 5.33 -13.93
N ARG A 45 14.99 5.36 -15.26
CA ARG A 45 16.08 5.52 -16.23
C ARG A 45 16.60 6.95 -16.33
N THR A 46 15.95 7.91 -15.66
CA THR A 46 16.42 9.31 -15.60
C THR A 46 17.46 9.46 -14.48
N ALA A 47 18.66 9.91 -14.84
CA ALA A 47 19.78 10.04 -13.91
C ALA A 47 19.42 10.90 -12.69
N GLY A 48 19.68 10.37 -11.48
CA GLY A 48 19.47 11.05 -10.21
C GLY A 48 18.04 11.02 -9.67
N LYS A 49 17.08 10.41 -10.38
CA LYS A 49 15.69 10.28 -9.90
C LYS A 49 15.48 9.09 -8.97
N VAL A 50 16.28 8.04 -9.12
CA VAL A 50 16.27 6.86 -8.24
C VAL A 50 17.67 6.66 -7.66
N LYS A 51 17.72 6.36 -6.36
CA LYS A 51 18.97 6.07 -5.66
C LYS A 51 19.70 4.90 -6.34
N GLY A 52 21.01 5.05 -6.54
CA GLY A 52 21.82 4.04 -7.23
C GLY A 52 21.62 3.95 -8.74
N GLY A 53 20.63 4.65 -9.31
CA GLY A 53 20.24 4.47 -10.72
C GLY A 53 19.50 3.15 -10.97
N ASP A 54 18.94 2.54 -9.91
CA ASP A 54 18.18 1.31 -9.99
C ASP A 54 16.92 1.49 -10.86
N THR A 55 16.46 0.42 -11.50
CA THR A 55 15.26 0.42 -12.36
C THR A 55 14.39 -0.81 -12.08
N GLY A 56 13.12 -0.75 -12.44
CA GLY A 56 12.22 -1.92 -12.40
C GLY A 56 12.36 -2.88 -13.58
N ASP A 57 13.46 -2.81 -14.34
CA ASP A 57 13.62 -3.58 -15.59
C ASP A 57 13.58 -5.10 -15.35
N VAL A 58 14.24 -5.54 -14.28
CA VAL A 58 14.28 -6.94 -13.82
C VAL A 58 13.50 -7.11 -12.52
N ALA A 59 13.69 -6.23 -11.54
CA ALA A 59 13.03 -6.32 -10.23
C ALA A 59 13.22 -7.71 -9.60
N CYS A 60 12.13 -8.34 -9.18
CA CYS A 60 12.13 -9.69 -8.62
C CYS A 60 11.93 -10.75 -9.70
N ASP A 61 11.90 -10.39 -10.99
CA ASP A 61 11.67 -11.33 -12.09
C ASP A 61 10.38 -12.15 -11.90
N HIS A 62 9.39 -11.59 -11.19
CA HIS A 62 8.14 -12.27 -10.86
C HIS A 62 7.32 -12.60 -12.11
N PHE A 63 7.48 -11.83 -13.19
CA PHE A 63 6.84 -12.11 -14.48
C PHE A 63 7.17 -13.52 -14.99
N HIS A 64 8.38 -14.01 -14.73
CA HIS A 64 8.82 -15.36 -15.09
C HIS A 64 8.70 -16.38 -13.96
N ARG A 65 8.71 -15.91 -12.70
CA ARG A 65 8.83 -16.75 -11.50
C ARG A 65 7.55 -16.85 -10.66
N SER A 66 6.44 -16.29 -11.15
CA SER A 66 5.18 -16.20 -10.42
C SER A 66 4.72 -17.54 -9.85
N ALA A 67 4.86 -18.64 -10.61
CA ALA A 67 4.46 -19.97 -10.15
C ALA A 67 5.24 -20.45 -8.91
N ASP A 68 6.53 -20.10 -8.79
CA ASP A 68 7.32 -20.45 -7.60
C ASP A 68 7.00 -19.52 -6.43
N ASP A 69 6.76 -18.24 -6.70
CA ASP A 69 6.33 -17.28 -5.68
C ASP A 69 4.94 -17.66 -5.12
N VAL A 70 4.00 -18.14 -5.94
CA VAL A 70 2.69 -18.64 -5.50
C VAL A 70 2.82 -19.89 -4.62
N LYS A 71 3.72 -20.83 -4.95
CA LYS A 71 4.00 -21.97 -4.07
C LYS A 71 4.54 -21.53 -2.72
N LEU A 72 5.38 -20.50 -2.70
CA LEU A 72 5.87 -19.89 -1.47
C LEU A 72 4.71 -19.30 -0.66
N MET A 73 3.81 -18.52 -1.28
CA MET A 73 2.61 -17.97 -0.64
C MET A 73 1.75 -19.08 -0.01
N ALA A 74 1.53 -20.18 -0.75
CA ALA A 74 0.79 -21.33 -0.26
C ALA A 74 1.49 -22.00 0.95
N GLY A 75 2.82 -22.10 0.91
CA GLY A 75 3.64 -22.60 2.02
C GLY A 75 3.57 -21.71 3.27
N LEU A 76 3.38 -20.39 3.11
CA LEU A 76 3.12 -19.46 4.21
C LEU A 76 1.66 -19.50 4.69
N GLY A 77 0.76 -20.17 3.96
CA GLY A 77 -0.65 -20.31 4.31
C GLY A 77 -1.50 -19.09 4.03
N LEU A 78 -1.03 -18.15 3.20
CA LEU A 78 -1.79 -16.95 2.83
C LEU A 78 -3.20 -17.30 2.35
N LYS A 79 -4.20 -16.51 2.75
CA LYS A 79 -5.59 -16.67 2.31
C LYS A 79 -5.94 -15.76 1.14
N SER A 80 -5.23 -14.66 1.00
CA SER A 80 -5.34 -13.78 -0.16
C SER A 80 -3.98 -13.22 -0.56
N TYR A 81 -3.83 -12.92 -1.84
CA TYR A 81 -2.69 -12.20 -2.38
C TYR A 81 -3.18 -10.96 -3.10
N ARG A 82 -2.76 -9.80 -2.61
CA ARG A 82 -3.03 -8.51 -3.25
C ARG A 82 -1.89 -8.18 -4.21
N PHE A 83 -2.21 -8.00 -5.48
CA PHE A 83 -1.26 -7.60 -6.51
C PHE A 83 -1.88 -6.54 -7.41
N SER A 84 -1.04 -5.72 -8.05
CA SER A 84 -1.52 -4.79 -9.07
C SER A 84 -1.38 -5.36 -10.47
N LEU A 85 -2.21 -4.87 -11.38
CA LEU A 85 -2.04 -5.08 -12.80
C LEU A 85 -1.17 -3.96 -13.38
N SER A 86 -0.36 -4.29 -14.39
CA SER A 86 0.40 -3.29 -15.14
C SER A 86 -0.41 -2.77 -16.30
N TRP A 87 -0.83 -1.50 -16.20
CA TRP A 87 -1.59 -0.84 -17.26
C TRP A 87 -0.85 -0.89 -18.62
N PRO A 88 0.43 -0.52 -18.75
CA PRO A 88 1.12 -0.58 -20.05
C PRO A 88 1.41 -2.00 -20.55
N ARG A 89 1.18 -3.04 -19.73
CA ARG A 89 1.20 -4.42 -20.20
C ARG A 89 -0.14 -4.81 -20.82
N ILE A 90 -1.26 -4.42 -20.21
CA ILE A 90 -2.62 -4.75 -20.66
C ILE A 90 -3.09 -3.83 -21.78
N GLN A 91 -2.77 -2.54 -21.72
CA GLN A 91 -3.16 -1.53 -22.70
C GLN A 91 -1.97 -0.58 -22.93
N PRO A 92 -1.02 -0.96 -23.81
CA PRO A 92 0.31 -0.34 -23.88
C PRO A 92 0.34 1.18 -24.04
N ASP A 93 -0.46 1.76 -24.92
CA ASP A 93 -0.49 3.22 -25.10
C ASP A 93 -1.57 3.90 -24.22
N GLY A 94 -2.16 3.16 -23.27
CA GLY A 94 -3.28 3.60 -22.45
C GLY A 94 -4.57 3.84 -23.24
N ARG A 95 -4.65 3.29 -24.46
CA ARG A 95 -5.78 3.41 -25.40
C ARG A 95 -5.93 2.13 -26.22
N GLY A 96 -7.14 1.92 -26.76
CA GLY A 96 -7.40 0.82 -27.69
C GLY A 96 -7.67 -0.52 -27.00
N PRO A 97 -7.65 -1.64 -27.75
CA PRO A 97 -7.95 -2.97 -27.23
C PRO A 97 -6.85 -3.47 -26.28
N ALA A 98 -7.16 -4.56 -25.57
CA ALA A 98 -6.19 -5.24 -24.73
C ALA A 98 -5.06 -5.86 -25.57
N ASN A 99 -3.86 -5.86 -25.00
CA ASN A 99 -2.79 -6.76 -25.36
C ASN A 99 -3.01 -8.11 -24.66
N GLU A 100 -3.49 -9.11 -25.40
CA GLU A 100 -3.84 -10.43 -24.85
C GLU A 100 -2.64 -11.15 -24.21
N VAL A 101 -1.42 -10.96 -24.73
CA VAL A 101 -0.21 -11.54 -24.12
C VAL A 101 0.01 -11.00 -22.71
N GLY A 102 -0.29 -9.71 -22.52
CA GLY A 102 -0.24 -9.05 -21.22
C GLY A 102 -1.29 -9.60 -20.25
N LEU A 103 -2.53 -9.78 -20.72
CA LEU A 103 -3.60 -10.39 -19.92
C LEU A 103 -3.30 -11.85 -19.57
N ASP A 104 -2.67 -12.61 -20.45
CA ASP A 104 -2.36 -14.02 -20.22
C ASP A 104 -1.43 -14.24 -19.02
N PHE A 105 -0.54 -13.29 -18.71
CA PHE A 105 0.25 -13.34 -17.47
C PHE A 105 -0.66 -13.31 -16.23
N TYR A 106 -1.59 -12.36 -16.16
CA TYR A 106 -2.49 -12.23 -15.01
C TYR A 106 -3.52 -13.35 -14.95
N ARG A 107 -3.99 -13.87 -16.10
CA ARG A 107 -4.86 -15.06 -16.13
C ARG A 107 -4.16 -16.25 -15.48
N ARG A 108 -2.90 -16.51 -15.86
CA ARG A 108 -2.09 -17.60 -15.25
C ARG A 108 -1.86 -17.37 -13.76
N LEU A 109 -1.50 -16.15 -13.36
CA LEU A 109 -1.31 -15.82 -11.95
C LEU A 109 -2.59 -16.07 -11.14
N VAL A 110 -3.74 -15.62 -11.63
CA VAL A 110 -5.05 -15.86 -10.99
C VAL A 110 -5.36 -17.35 -10.90
N ASP A 111 -5.14 -18.11 -11.98
CA ASP A 111 -5.37 -19.57 -11.99
C ASP A 111 -4.46 -20.29 -10.99
N ASP A 112 -3.17 -19.93 -10.94
CA ASP A 112 -2.20 -20.51 -10.01
C ASP A 112 -2.58 -20.21 -8.55
N LEU A 113 -2.98 -18.97 -8.23
CA LEU A 113 -3.43 -18.58 -6.89
C LEU A 113 -4.65 -19.41 -6.45
N LEU A 114 -5.68 -19.49 -7.31
CA LEU A 114 -6.90 -20.22 -7.02
C LEU A 114 -6.66 -21.73 -6.91
N ALA A 115 -5.75 -22.29 -7.71
CA ALA A 115 -5.33 -23.69 -7.60
C ALA A 115 -4.70 -24.01 -6.25
N HIS A 116 -4.12 -23.01 -5.58
CA HIS A 116 -3.56 -23.11 -4.24
C HIS A 116 -4.52 -22.61 -3.13
N GLY A 117 -5.77 -22.27 -3.47
CA GLY A 117 -6.77 -21.80 -2.51
C GLY A 117 -6.48 -20.40 -1.95
N ILE A 118 -5.77 -19.57 -2.72
CA ILE A 118 -5.44 -18.18 -2.37
C ILE A 118 -6.36 -17.26 -3.18
N GLU A 119 -7.14 -16.44 -2.49
CA GLU A 119 -8.07 -15.50 -3.12
C GLU A 119 -7.29 -14.34 -3.77
N PRO A 120 -7.41 -14.10 -5.08
CA PRO A 120 -6.79 -12.97 -5.74
C PRO A 120 -7.48 -11.65 -5.35
N TRP A 121 -6.69 -10.67 -4.95
CA TRP A 121 -7.15 -9.29 -4.73
C TRP A 121 -6.44 -8.36 -5.70
N VAL A 122 -7.19 -7.79 -6.64
CA VAL A 122 -6.58 -7.02 -7.74
C VAL A 122 -6.61 -5.53 -7.49
N THR A 123 -5.45 -4.88 -7.64
CA THR A 123 -5.33 -3.42 -7.74
C THR A 123 -5.17 -2.99 -9.20
N LEU A 124 -6.05 -2.13 -9.71
CA LEU A 124 -6.01 -1.75 -11.13
C LEU A 124 -4.89 -0.75 -11.44
N TYR A 125 -4.67 0.22 -10.56
CA TYR A 125 -3.63 1.24 -10.73
C TYR A 125 -2.74 1.33 -9.49
N HIS A 126 -1.48 0.94 -9.67
CA HIS A 126 -0.41 1.12 -8.69
C HIS A 126 0.76 1.86 -9.34
N TRP A 127 0.44 3.08 -9.81
CA TRP A 127 1.35 4.16 -10.20
C TRP A 127 2.08 4.00 -11.54
N ASP A 128 1.90 2.89 -12.25
CA ASP A 128 2.58 2.62 -13.51
C ASP A 128 1.79 3.09 -14.74
N LEU A 129 1.37 4.37 -14.74
CA LEU A 129 0.69 5.01 -15.88
C LEU A 129 1.48 4.80 -17.18
N PRO A 130 0.87 4.38 -18.30
CA PRO A 130 1.55 4.34 -19.59
C PRO A 130 2.18 5.69 -19.95
N GLN A 131 3.45 5.69 -20.36
CA GLN A 131 4.18 6.93 -20.66
C GLN A 131 3.47 7.76 -21.74
N ALA A 132 2.82 7.12 -22.72
CA ALA A 132 2.05 7.80 -23.76
C ALA A 132 0.89 8.67 -23.21
N LEU A 133 0.32 8.31 -22.05
CA LEU A 133 -0.70 9.14 -21.39
C LEU A 133 -0.06 10.32 -20.64
N GLU A 134 1.11 10.15 -20.04
CA GLU A 134 1.86 11.27 -19.46
C GLU A 134 2.36 12.25 -20.52
N ASP A 135 2.81 11.76 -21.68
CA ASP A 135 3.19 12.59 -22.83
C ASP A 135 2.01 13.44 -23.34
N ALA A 136 0.78 12.94 -23.15
CA ALA A 136 -0.46 13.66 -23.40
C ALA A 136 -0.92 14.56 -22.22
N GLY A 137 -0.14 14.64 -21.15
CA GLY A 137 -0.31 15.52 -20.00
C GLY A 137 -0.63 14.83 -18.67
N GLY A 138 -0.86 13.52 -18.67
CA GLY A 138 -0.98 12.70 -17.45
C GLY A 138 -2.27 12.88 -16.67
N TRP A 139 -2.23 12.59 -15.37
CA TRP A 139 -3.38 12.75 -14.47
C TRP A 139 -3.90 14.19 -14.32
N PRO A 140 -3.11 15.26 -14.49
CA PRO A 140 -3.65 16.62 -14.57
C PRO A 140 -4.65 16.83 -15.73
N VAL A 141 -4.63 15.96 -16.75
CA VAL A 141 -5.55 16.00 -17.89
C VAL A 141 -6.75 15.08 -17.67
N ARG A 142 -7.95 15.64 -17.80
CA ARG A 142 -9.23 14.95 -17.55
C ARG A 142 -9.43 13.67 -18.38
N ASP A 143 -8.97 13.63 -19.64
CA ASP A 143 -9.13 12.45 -20.52
C ASP A 143 -8.52 11.19 -19.87
N THR A 144 -7.46 11.33 -19.08
CA THR A 144 -6.79 10.22 -18.37
C THR A 144 -7.74 9.46 -17.46
N ALA A 145 -8.70 10.13 -16.81
CA ALA A 145 -9.74 9.49 -16.00
C ALA A 145 -10.62 8.55 -16.83
N ALA A 146 -11.00 8.96 -18.04
CA ALA A 146 -11.79 8.13 -18.94
C ALA A 146 -10.97 6.96 -19.49
N ARG A 147 -9.68 7.16 -19.80
CA ARG A 147 -8.76 6.09 -20.21
C ARG A 147 -8.58 5.04 -19.13
N PHE A 148 -8.47 5.47 -17.88
CA PHE A 148 -8.39 4.55 -16.76
C PHE A 148 -9.67 3.69 -16.65
N ALA A 149 -10.85 4.28 -16.83
CA ALA A 149 -12.10 3.52 -16.82
C ALA A 149 -12.21 2.51 -17.97
N GLU A 150 -11.77 2.87 -19.18
CA GLU A 150 -11.68 1.95 -20.34
C GLU A 150 -10.78 0.74 -20.01
N TYR A 151 -9.58 1.01 -19.48
CA TYR A 151 -8.64 -0.02 -19.04
C TYR A 151 -9.20 -0.91 -17.91
N ALA A 152 -9.80 -0.29 -16.89
CA ALA A 152 -10.40 -0.99 -15.77
C ALA A 152 -11.47 -1.98 -16.23
N GLN A 153 -12.33 -1.57 -17.16
CA GLN A 153 -13.36 -2.43 -17.74
C GLN A 153 -12.76 -3.59 -18.54
N ILE A 154 -11.69 -3.35 -19.31
CA ILE A 154 -10.98 -4.41 -20.05
C ILE A 154 -10.43 -5.46 -19.09
N ALA A 155 -9.70 -5.03 -18.05
CA ALA A 155 -9.11 -5.93 -17.06
C ALA A 155 -10.19 -6.70 -16.27
N HIS A 156 -11.26 -6.01 -15.85
CA HIS A 156 -12.37 -6.60 -15.12
C HIS A 156 -13.11 -7.66 -15.95
N ARG A 157 -13.37 -7.41 -17.23
CA ARG A 157 -13.98 -8.44 -18.12
C ARG A 157 -13.09 -9.66 -18.33
N ALA A 158 -11.76 -9.48 -18.29
CA ALA A 158 -10.81 -10.54 -18.56
C ALA A 158 -10.57 -11.48 -17.36
N LEU A 159 -10.76 -11.00 -16.13
CA LEU A 159 -10.43 -11.71 -14.90
C LEU A 159 -11.61 -11.82 -13.91
N GLY A 160 -12.68 -11.04 -14.11
CA GLY A 160 -13.82 -10.94 -13.21
C GLY A 160 -14.70 -12.18 -13.15
N ASP A 161 -14.47 -13.19 -13.98
CA ASP A 161 -15.08 -14.51 -13.77
C ASP A 161 -14.50 -15.26 -12.56
N ARG A 162 -13.30 -14.87 -12.10
CA ARG A 162 -12.52 -15.54 -11.06
C ARG A 162 -12.07 -14.63 -9.92
N VAL A 163 -11.98 -13.32 -10.15
CA VAL A 163 -11.54 -12.34 -9.15
C VAL A 163 -12.75 -11.59 -8.60
N ARG A 164 -12.98 -11.70 -7.29
CA ARG A 164 -14.06 -11.01 -6.60
C ARG A 164 -13.68 -9.65 -6.04
N HIS A 165 -12.46 -9.51 -5.51
CA HIS A 165 -12.01 -8.31 -4.80
C HIS A 165 -11.18 -7.38 -5.68
N TRP A 166 -11.62 -6.13 -5.81
CA TRP A 166 -11.00 -5.14 -6.68
C TRP A 166 -10.83 -3.80 -5.98
N THR A 167 -9.62 -3.28 -6.01
CA THR A 167 -9.29 -1.89 -5.68
C THR A 167 -8.87 -1.14 -6.92
N THR A 168 -9.55 -0.04 -7.22
CA THR A 168 -9.27 0.80 -8.40
C THR A 168 -7.89 1.46 -8.33
N LEU A 169 -7.67 2.30 -7.33
CA LEU A 169 -6.42 3.03 -7.13
C LEU A 169 -5.74 2.56 -5.84
N ASN A 170 -4.41 2.49 -5.88
CA ASN A 170 -3.57 2.52 -4.68
C ASN A 170 -3.06 3.94 -4.43
N GLU A 171 -3.28 4.46 -3.22
CA GLU A 171 -2.66 5.69 -2.71
C GLU A 171 -2.70 6.85 -3.71
N PRO A 172 -3.90 7.36 -4.05
CA PRO A 172 -4.03 8.49 -4.97
C PRO A 172 -3.25 9.72 -4.48
N TRP A 173 -3.04 9.86 -3.16
CA TRP A 173 -2.17 10.88 -2.57
C TRP A 173 -0.73 10.78 -3.10
N CYS A 174 -0.14 9.58 -3.13
CA CYS A 174 1.22 9.38 -3.63
C CYS A 174 1.32 9.72 -5.12
N SER A 175 0.37 9.23 -5.93
CA SER A 175 0.35 9.52 -7.37
C SER A 175 0.20 11.02 -7.68
N ALA A 176 -0.65 11.72 -6.93
CA ALA A 176 -0.89 13.14 -7.12
C ALA A 176 0.27 14.00 -6.57
N PHE A 177 0.56 13.89 -5.28
CA PHE A 177 1.37 14.87 -4.57
C PHE A 177 2.86 14.53 -4.57
N LEU A 178 3.25 13.25 -4.55
CA LEU A 178 4.64 12.87 -4.77
C LEU A 178 5.03 12.90 -6.26
N GLY A 179 4.08 12.59 -7.14
CA GLY A 179 4.29 12.55 -8.59
C GLY A 179 4.30 13.93 -9.28
N TYR A 180 3.35 14.81 -8.91
CA TYR A 180 3.17 16.12 -9.53
C TYR A 180 3.45 17.31 -8.59
N GLY A 181 3.47 17.12 -7.26
CA GLY A 181 3.76 18.20 -6.30
C GLY A 181 5.26 18.32 -5.96
N SER A 182 5.83 17.31 -5.31
CA SER A 182 7.27 17.29 -5.01
C SER A 182 8.11 16.74 -6.16
N GLY A 183 7.57 15.84 -6.97
CA GLY A 183 8.28 15.20 -8.09
C GLY A 183 9.35 14.19 -7.64
N VAL A 184 9.23 13.68 -6.41
CA VAL A 184 10.07 12.58 -5.90
C VAL A 184 9.63 11.22 -6.42
N HIS A 185 8.38 11.08 -6.86
CA HIS A 185 7.89 9.93 -7.61
C HIS A 185 7.65 10.28 -9.07
N ALA A 186 7.50 9.28 -9.93
CA ALA A 186 7.10 9.47 -11.31
C ALA A 186 5.73 10.19 -11.39
N PRO A 187 5.53 11.11 -12.35
CA PRO A 187 6.43 11.48 -13.46
C PRO A 187 7.52 12.49 -13.11
N GLY A 188 7.63 12.90 -11.84
CA GLY A 188 8.70 13.78 -11.38
C GLY A 188 8.45 15.27 -11.65
N ARG A 189 7.17 15.67 -11.71
CA ARG A 189 6.72 17.05 -11.91
C ARG A 189 6.56 17.75 -10.56
N SER A 190 6.68 19.07 -10.56
CA SER A 190 6.66 19.89 -9.34
C SER A 190 5.81 21.15 -9.50
N ASP A 191 4.51 20.96 -9.70
CA ASP A 191 3.49 22.00 -9.82
C ASP A 191 2.28 21.67 -8.94
N GLY A 192 2.01 22.51 -7.94
CA GLY A 192 0.95 22.29 -6.96
C GLY A 192 -0.46 22.31 -7.54
N ALA A 193 -0.70 23.09 -8.59
CA ALA A 193 -2.00 23.15 -9.25
C ALA A 193 -2.26 21.87 -10.06
N ASP A 194 -1.24 21.36 -10.75
CA ASP A 194 -1.31 20.07 -11.42
C ASP A 194 -1.44 18.92 -10.43
N ALA A 195 -0.82 19.00 -9.26
CA ALA A 195 -0.99 18.02 -8.20
C ALA A 195 -2.45 17.94 -7.72
N LEU A 196 -3.12 19.09 -7.53
CA LEU A 196 -4.54 19.14 -7.16
C LEU A 196 -5.46 18.68 -8.32
N ARG A 197 -5.14 19.03 -9.58
CA ARG A 197 -5.85 18.50 -10.76
C ARG A 197 -5.72 16.98 -10.87
N ALA A 198 -4.52 16.45 -10.65
CA ALA A 198 -4.25 15.02 -10.65
C ALA A 198 -5.03 14.31 -9.54
N ALA A 199 -5.05 14.86 -8.32
CA ALA A 199 -5.86 14.33 -7.22
C ALA A 199 -7.34 14.22 -7.62
N HIS A 200 -7.90 15.27 -8.24
CA HIS A 200 -9.29 15.23 -8.71
C HIS A 200 -9.55 14.20 -9.82
N HIS A 201 -8.71 14.16 -10.87
CA HIS A 201 -8.95 13.25 -11.99
C HIS A 201 -8.64 11.79 -11.68
N LEU A 202 -7.72 11.51 -10.74
CA LEU A 202 -7.58 10.18 -10.13
C LEU A 202 -8.91 9.77 -9.52
N MET A 203 -9.51 10.62 -8.68
CA MET A 203 -10.79 10.30 -8.05
C MET A 203 -11.92 10.15 -9.05
N LEU A 204 -11.98 10.99 -10.09
CA LEU A 204 -12.94 10.85 -11.17
C LEU A 204 -12.76 9.50 -11.90
N GLY A 205 -11.51 9.12 -12.19
CA GLY A 205 -11.17 7.83 -12.79
C GLY A 205 -11.61 6.65 -11.93
N HIS A 206 -11.42 6.74 -10.61
CA HIS A 206 -11.96 5.78 -9.64
C HIS A 206 -13.47 5.59 -9.81
N GLY A 207 -14.25 6.69 -9.73
CA GLY A 207 -15.71 6.63 -9.85
C GLY A 207 -16.18 6.06 -11.18
N LEU A 208 -15.58 6.49 -12.28
CA LEU A 208 -15.88 5.98 -13.62
C LEU A 208 -15.56 4.48 -13.76
N ALA A 209 -14.43 4.03 -13.23
CA ALA A 209 -14.04 2.62 -13.23
C ALA A 209 -15.03 1.76 -12.43
N VAL A 210 -15.41 2.19 -11.22
CA VAL A 210 -16.39 1.46 -10.40
C VAL A 210 -17.74 1.36 -11.12
N GLN A 211 -18.23 2.44 -11.74
CA GLN A 211 -19.47 2.40 -12.51
C GLN A 211 -19.39 1.43 -13.69
N ALA A 212 -18.28 1.43 -14.44
CA ALA A 212 -18.08 0.54 -15.58
C ALA A 212 -17.99 -0.94 -15.17
N MET A 213 -17.28 -1.25 -14.09
CA MET A 213 -17.13 -2.62 -13.57
C MET A 213 -18.42 -3.14 -12.96
N ARG A 214 -19.16 -2.30 -12.22
CA ARG A 214 -20.45 -2.67 -11.62
C ARG A 214 -21.52 -2.95 -12.67
N ALA A 215 -21.45 -2.28 -13.83
CA ALA A 215 -22.34 -2.57 -14.95
C ALA A 215 -22.11 -3.97 -15.55
N ASP A 216 -20.88 -4.49 -15.47
CA ASP A 216 -20.53 -5.83 -15.94
C ASP A 216 -20.79 -6.91 -14.87
N GLN A 217 -20.45 -6.64 -13.59
CA GLN A 217 -20.68 -7.55 -12.46
C GLN A 217 -21.13 -6.76 -11.21
N PRO A 218 -22.43 -6.76 -10.86
CA PRO A 218 -22.96 -5.93 -9.78
C PRO A 218 -22.59 -6.42 -8.37
N ASP A 219 -22.29 -7.72 -8.21
CA ASP A 219 -22.06 -8.38 -6.91
C ASP A 219 -20.56 -8.43 -6.51
N HIS A 220 -19.68 -7.83 -7.30
CA HIS A 220 -18.24 -7.78 -7.01
C HIS A 220 -17.89 -6.82 -5.90
N ASP A 221 -16.81 -7.12 -5.19
CA ASP A 221 -16.30 -6.25 -4.15
C ASP A 221 -15.42 -5.15 -4.77
N LEU A 222 -15.97 -3.95 -4.91
CA LEU A 222 -15.35 -2.80 -5.58
C LEU A 222 -15.02 -1.70 -4.58
N GLY A 223 -13.75 -1.27 -4.56
CA GLY A 223 -13.25 -0.27 -3.64
C GLY A 223 -12.08 0.56 -4.15
N ILE A 224 -11.46 1.26 -3.20
CA ILE A 224 -10.24 2.03 -3.36
C ILE A 224 -9.33 1.76 -2.16
N THR A 225 -8.01 1.87 -2.38
CA THR A 225 -7.01 1.87 -1.32
C THR A 225 -6.45 3.28 -1.12
N VAL A 226 -6.53 3.81 0.09
CA VAL A 226 -5.98 5.12 0.47
C VAL A 226 -4.93 4.95 1.58
N ASN A 227 -3.80 5.66 1.45
CA ASN A 227 -2.87 5.82 2.56
C ASN A 227 -3.40 6.88 3.52
N LEU A 228 -3.45 6.55 4.80
CA LEU A 228 -3.91 7.44 5.84
C LEU A 228 -2.87 7.56 6.95
N TYR A 229 -2.81 8.74 7.55
CA TYR A 229 -1.90 9.03 8.65
C TYR A 229 -2.70 9.45 9.88
N ALA A 230 -2.26 8.99 11.05
CA ALA A 230 -2.59 9.68 12.28
C ALA A 230 -1.89 11.05 12.25
N ILE A 231 -2.55 12.08 12.74
CA ILE A 231 -2.09 13.48 12.68
C ILE A 231 -2.11 14.07 14.08
N SER A 232 -1.00 14.67 14.51
CA SER A 232 -0.92 15.37 15.79
C SER A 232 -0.24 16.73 15.65
N PRO A 233 -0.71 17.76 16.35
CA PRO A 233 0.08 18.97 16.52
C PRO A 233 1.28 18.69 17.45
N GLN A 234 2.40 19.38 17.26
CA GLN A 234 3.60 19.28 18.08
C GLN A 234 3.34 19.81 19.50
N THR A 235 2.51 20.86 19.62
CA THR A 235 2.08 21.46 20.89
C THR A 235 0.59 21.77 20.86
N ASP A 236 0.01 22.13 22.01
CA ASP A 236 -1.40 22.57 22.10
C ASP A 236 -1.63 24.01 21.58
N SER A 237 -0.65 24.60 20.90
CA SER A 237 -0.80 25.96 20.37
C SER A 237 -1.81 26.00 19.21
N PRO A 238 -2.60 27.09 19.06
CA PRO A 238 -3.51 27.24 17.94
C PRO A 238 -2.82 27.18 16.56
N ALA A 239 -1.55 27.57 16.50
CA ALA A 239 -0.78 27.56 15.26
C ALA A 239 -0.41 26.14 14.83
N ASP A 240 0.06 25.30 15.77
CA ASP A 240 0.35 23.88 15.48
C ASP A 240 -0.94 23.10 15.20
N ALA A 241 -2.05 23.46 15.86
CA ALA A 241 -3.37 22.89 15.57
C ALA A 241 -3.83 23.22 14.14
N ASP A 242 -3.60 24.45 13.64
CA ASP A 242 -3.89 24.80 12.24
C ASP A 242 -2.97 24.05 11.26
N ALA A 243 -1.69 23.92 11.59
CA ALA A 243 -0.74 23.13 10.78
C ALA A 243 -1.17 21.66 10.66
N ALA A 244 -1.56 21.04 11.78
CA ALA A 244 -2.12 19.70 11.81
C ALA A 244 -3.41 19.59 10.99
N ARG A 245 -4.33 20.56 11.12
CA ARG A 245 -5.59 20.61 10.35
C ARG A 245 -5.33 20.68 8.83
N ARG A 246 -4.40 21.53 8.39
CA ARG A 246 -4.01 21.67 6.98
C ARG A 246 -3.47 20.37 6.40
N ILE A 247 -2.53 19.73 7.10
CA ILE A 247 -1.94 18.46 6.66
C ILE A 247 -2.96 17.34 6.71
N ASP A 248 -3.82 17.26 7.72
CA ASP A 248 -4.92 16.29 7.73
C ASP A 248 -5.86 16.46 6.53
N GLY A 249 -6.15 17.72 6.18
CA GLY A 249 -6.90 18.11 5.00
C GLY A 249 -6.31 17.51 3.72
N LEU A 250 -5.01 17.71 3.49
CA LEU A 250 -4.31 17.26 2.29
C LEU A 250 -3.94 15.77 2.31
N ALA A 251 -3.58 15.21 3.47
CA ALA A 251 -3.15 13.82 3.61
C ALA A 251 -4.33 12.85 3.55
N ASN A 252 -5.43 13.18 4.23
CA ASN A 252 -6.52 12.24 4.49
C ASN A 252 -7.84 12.71 3.83
N ARG A 253 -8.32 13.89 4.21
CA ARG A 253 -9.71 14.31 3.93
C ARG A 253 -9.98 14.66 2.46
N ILE A 254 -8.99 15.19 1.75
CA ILE A 254 -9.14 15.54 0.32
C ILE A 254 -9.41 14.31 -0.57
N PHE A 255 -9.13 13.10 -0.08
CA PHE A 255 -9.44 11.83 -0.75
C PHE A 255 -10.66 11.12 -0.14
N LEU A 256 -10.79 11.10 1.20
CA LEU A 256 -11.90 10.45 1.88
C LEU A 256 -13.24 11.17 1.65
N ASP A 257 -13.30 12.50 1.79
CA ASP A 257 -14.55 13.26 1.70
C ASP A 257 -15.19 13.15 0.29
N PRO A 258 -14.45 13.28 -0.84
CA PRO A 258 -15.05 13.12 -2.15
C PRO A 258 -15.60 11.71 -2.39
N VAL A 259 -14.87 10.67 -2.00
CA VAL A 259 -15.25 9.26 -2.21
C VAL A 259 -16.47 8.87 -1.37
N LEU A 260 -16.46 9.26 -0.10
CA LEU A 260 -17.41 8.71 0.87
C LEU A 260 -18.54 9.69 1.21
N ARG A 261 -18.42 10.97 0.84
CA ARG A 261 -19.43 12.02 1.09
C ARG A 261 -19.81 12.84 -0.16
N GLY A 262 -19.12 12.67 -1.29
CA GLY A 262 -19.43 13.42 -2.51
C GLY A 262 -19.17 14.91 -2.41
N GLN A 263 -18.18 15.33 -1.61
CA GLN A 263 -17.81 16.73 -1.46
C GLN A 263 -16.33 16.89 -1.14
N TYR A 264 -15.71 18.00 -1.55
CA TYR A 264 -14.40 18.38 -1.02
C TYR A 264 -14.55 19.06 0.35
N PRO A 265 -13.54 18.93 1.24
CA PRO A 265 -13.56 19.65 2.51
C PRO A 265 -13.43 21.16 2.27
N ALA A 266 -14.39 21.96 2.74
CA ALA A 266 -14.45 23.39 2.45
C ALA A 266 -13.23 24.17 2.96
N ASP A 267 -12.68 23.79 4.11
CA ASP A 267 -11.47 24.39 4.66
C ASP A 267 -10.23 24.08 3.81
N VAL A 268 -10.16 22.89 3.22
CA VAL A 268 -9.07 22.52 2.29
C VAL A 268 -9.16 23.34 1.00
N VAL A 269 -10.37 23.52 0.45
CA VAL A 269 -10.58 24.36 -0.74
C VAL A 269 -10.12 25.80 -0.48
N GLU A 270 -10.47 26.35 0.69
CA GLU A 270 -10.07 27.71 1.09
C GLU A 270 -8.55 27.84 1.32
N ASP A 271 -7.92 26.82 1.91
CA ASP A 271 -6.48 26.80 2.20
C ASP A 271 -5.62 26.78 0.94
N VAL A 272 -6.10 26.19 -0.15
CA VAL A 272 -5.35 26.06 -1.41
C VAL A 272 -5.83 27.00 -2.52
N ARG A 273 -6.69 27.98 -2.20
CA ARG A 273 -7.26 28.92 -3.17
C ARG A 273 -6.22 29.72 -3.98
N GLU A 274 -5.04 29.96 -3.39
CA GLU A 274 -3.93 30.66 -4.07
C GLU A 274 -3.16 29.73 -5.02
N VAL A 275 -3.35 28.41 -4.89
CA VAL A 275 -2.77 27.38 -5.77
C VAL A 275 -3.70 27.07 -6.93
N THR A 276 -5.01 26.94 -6.67
CA THR A 276 -6.00 26.61 -7.69
C THR A 276 -7.37 27.17 -7.33
N ASP A 277 -8.15 27.51 -8.36
CA ASP A 277 -9.53 27.98 -8.24
C ASP A 277 -10.56 26.83 -8.23
N PHE A 278 -10.10 25.57 -8.22
CA PHE A 278 -10.91 24.36 -8.37
C PHE A 278 -11.77 24.30 -9.66
N GLY A 279 -11.51 25.15 -10.66
CA GLY A 279 -12.26 25.16 -11.92
C GLY A 279 -12.11 23.90 -12.78
N HIS A 280 -11.26 22.95 -12.36
CA HIS A 280 -11.12 21.62 -12.94
C HIS A 280 -12.20 20.64 -12.47
N VAL A 281 -12.86 20.91 -11.34
CA VAL A 281 -14.02 20.15 -10.85
C VAL A 281 -15.26 20.59 -11.64
N ARG A 282 -15.94 19.65 -12.29
CA ARG A 282 -17.13 19.92 -13.11
C ARG A 282 -18.38 19.36 -12.45
N ASP A 283 -19.52 19.96 -12.81
CA ASP A 283 -20.84 19.47 -12.41
C ASP A 283 -20.99 17.98 -12.76
N GLY A 284 -21.43 17.17 -11.80
CA GLY A 284 -21.58 15.72 -11.95
C GLY A 284 -20.35 14.91 -11.51
N ASP A 285 -19.18 15.52 -11.33
CA ASP A 285 -17.97 14.76 -11.00
C ASP A 285 -18.05 14.14 -9.61
N LEU A 286 -18.50 14.89 -8.62
CA LEU A 286 -18.54 14.41 -7.23
C LEU A 286 -19.58 13.30 -7.04
N GLU A 287 -20.68 13.31 -7.81
CA GLU A 287 -21.65 12.23 -7.87
C GLU A 287 -21.07 10.95 -8.50
N ILE A 288 -20.18 11.09 -9.49
CA ILE A 288 -19.46 9.96 -10.09
C ILE A 288 -18.42 9.41 -9.09
N ILE A 289 -17.62 10.29 -8.50
CA ILE A 289 -16.57 9.96 -7.53
C ILE A 289 -17.15 9.22 -6.32
N SER A 290 -18.32 9.65 -5.84
CA SER A 290 -18.99 9.06 -4.67
C SER A 290 -19.92 7.90 -4.98
N THR A 291 -19.74 7.25 -6.14
CA THR A 291 -20.48 6.02 -6.42
C THR A 291 -20.23 5.00 -5.29
N PRO A 292 -21.26 4.30 -4.78
CA PRO A 292 -21.13 3.49 -3.57
C PRO A 292 -20.01 2.45 -3.68
N LEU A 293 -19.28 2.20 -2.60
CA LEU A 293 -18.24 1.18 -2.53
C LEU A 293 -18.68 0.04 -1.62
N SER A 294 -18.16 -1.16 -1.83
CA SER A 294 -18.39 -2.30 -0.93
C SER A 294 -17.20 -2.60 -0.02
N VAL A 295 -16.03 -2.01 -0.32
CA VAL A 295 -14.82 -2.17 0.47
C VAL A 295 -13.96 -0.91 0.48
N LEU A 296 -13.31 -0.62 1.61
CA LEU A 296 -12.30 0.41 1.75
C LEU A 296 -10.97 -0.20 2.19
N GLY A 297 -9.94 -0.04 1.35
CA GLY A 297 -8.57 -0.39 1.70
C GLY A 297 -7.86 0.79 2.38
N ILE A 298 -7.15 0.51 3.47
CA ILE A 298 -6.31 1.49 4.17
C ILE A 298 -4.88 0.99 4.17
N ASN A 299 -3.97 1.84 3.72
CA ASN A 299 -2.54 1.67 3.91
C ASN A 299 -2.10 2.53 5.09
N TYR A 300 -1.39 1.94 6.05
CA TYR A 300 -0.91 2.66 7.22
C TYR A 300 0.52 2.25 7.56
N TYR A 301 1.36 3.25 7.83
CA TYR A 301 2.77 3.04 8.14
C TYR A 301 3.25 3.83 9.36
N SER A 302 2.75 5.06 9.56
CA SER A 302 3.25 5.96 10.60
C SER A 302 2.28 7.12 10.86
N ARG A 303 2.69 8.01 11.76
CA ARG A 303 2.04 9.26 12.15
C ARG A 303 2.80 10.46 11.59
N TYR A 304 2.11 11.57 11.38
CA TYR A 304 2.72 12.89 11.27
C TYR A 304 2.51 13.73 12.53
N VAL A 305 3.58 14.41 12.95
CA VAL A 305 3.55 15.42 14.02
C VAL A 305 3.93 16.78 13.43
N LEU A 306 3.07 17.78 13.61
CA LEU A 306 3.08 19.00 12.82
C LEU A 306 3.27 20.23 13.69
N SER A 307 4.14 21.14 13.26
CA SER A 307 4.23 22.48 13.85
C SER A 307 4.09 23.58 12.81
N ALA A 308 3.67 24.74 13.29
CA ALA A 308 3.64 25.97 12.52
C ALA A 308 5.08 26.40 12.14
N PRO A 309 5.23 27.25 11.11
CA PRO A 309 6.54 27.77 10.72
C PRO A 309 7.16 28.58 11.87
N ASP A 310 8.43 28.35 12.16
CA ASP A 310 9.20 29.00 13.24
C ASP A 310 10.11 30.15 12.75
N GLY A 311 9.98 30.53 11.48
CA GLY A 311 10.76 31.63 10.86
C GLY A 311 12.04 31.18 10.15
N GLU A 312 12.47 29.94 10.33
CA GLU A 312 13.51 29.29 9.53
C GLU A 312 12.87 28.60 8.31
N PRO A 313 13.56 28.40 7.17
CA PRO A 313 13.01 27.66 6.04
C PRO A 313 12.70 26.18 6.34
N ALA A 314 11.74 25.61 5.60
CA ALA A 314 11.76 24.21 5.15
C ALA A 314 13.16 23.63 5.03
N GLU A 315 13.65 22.81 5.97
CA GLU A 315 14.59 21.74 5.59
C GLU A 315 13.82 20.85 4.61
N PRO A 316 14.13 20.88 3.31
CA PRO A 316 13.33 20.14 2.36
C PRO A 316 13.66 18.67 2.52
N TYR A 317 12.66 17.84 2.77
CA TYR A 317 12.78 16.40 2.63
C TYR A 317 13.33 16.14 1.20
N TRP A 318 14.53 15.55 1.10
CA TRP A 318 15.23 15.30 -0.17
C TRP A 318 15.68 16.50 -1.01
N ARG A 319 15.72 17.74 -0.49
CA ARG A 319 15.91 18.94 -1.33
C ARG A 319 14.87 19.03 -2.47
N ALA A 320 13.72 18.39 -2.29
CA ALA A 320 12.63 18.41 -3.25
C ALA A 320 11.64 19.55 -2.94
N PRO A 321 10.89 20.04 -3.93
CA PRO A 321 9.71 20.88 -3.69
C PRO A 321 8.72 20.19 -2.74
N SER A 322 7.87 21.00 -2.10
CA SER A 322 6.85 20.49 -1.18
C SER A 322 5.81 19.61 -1.90
N ASN A 323 5.42 18.51 -1.28
CA ASN A 323 4.25 17.69 -1.64
C ASN A 323 2.96 18.16 -0.96
N TRP A 324 2.95 19.37 -0.37
CA TRP A 324 1.83 19.93 0.39
C TRP A 324 1.41 21.28 -0.22
N PRO A 325 0.65 21.28 -1.33
CA PRO A 325 0.24 22.52 -2.00
C PRO A 325 -0.57 23.41 -1.07
N GLY A 326 -0.18 24.68 -0.92
CA GLY A 326 -0.83 25.65 -0.03
C GLY A 326 -0.50 25.45 1.46
N SER A 327 0.44 24.55 1.78
CA SER A 327 0.90 24.25 3.15
C SER A 327 2.42 23.99 3.20
N GLU A 328 3.16 24.60 2.28
CA GLU A 328 4.60 24.38 2.08
C GLU A 328 5.46 24.78 3.28
N THR A 329 4.92 25.63 4.16
CA THR A 329 5.63 26.14 5.32
C THR A 329 5.42 25.30 6.58
N VAL A 330 4.50 24.34 6.58
CA VAL A 330 4.28 23.42 7.72
C VAL A 330 5.54 22.58 7.96
N ARG A 331 5.86 22.35 9.24
CA ARG A 331 7.00 21.54 9.66
C ARG A 331 6.53 20.16 10.12
N PHE A 332 7.33 19.15 9.82
CA PHE A 332 7.14 17.77 10.27
C PHE A 332 8.18 17.49 11.35
N GLY A 333 7.71 17.21 12.55
CA GLY A 333 8.52 16.82 13.70
C GLY A 333 8.39 15.34 14.02
N ASP A 334 9.01 14.95 15.13
CA ASP A 334 8.93 13.62 15.70
C ASP A 334 8.66 13.71 17.22
N ARG A 335 8.29 12.56 17.79
CA ARG A 335 8.04 12.36 19.23
C ARG A 335 9.20 11.63 19.91
N GLY A 336 10.32 11.45 19.20
CA GLY A 336 11.45 10.65 19.65
C GLY A 336 11.14 9.15 19.80
N LEU A 337 10.17 8.61 19.05
CA LEU A 337 9.90 7.18 19.05
C LEU A 337 10.94 6.41 18.21
N PRO A 338 11.09 5.07 18.42
CA PRO A 338 11.88 4.24 17.52
C PRO A 338 11.40 4.39 16.07
N VAL A 339 12.35 4.41 15.14
CA VAL A 339 12.09 4.58 13.70
C VAL A 339 12.46 3.34 12.91
N THR A 340 11.80 3.17 11.77
CA THR A 340 12.16 2.19 10.74
C THR A 340 13.40 2.66 9.95
N ASP A 341 13.93 1.81 9.06
CA ASP A 341 15.01 2.20 8.14
C ASP A 341 14.54 3.27 7.12
N MET A 342 13.24 3.52 6.97
CA MET A 342 12.73 4.68 6.22
C MET A 342 12.80 6.00 7.01
N ASN A 343 13.25 5.95 8.26
CA ASN A 343 13.17 7.03 9.24
C ASN A 343 11.73 7.45 9.55
N TRP A 344 10.80 6.49 9.60
CA TRP A 344 9.41 6.70 10.01
C TRP A 344 9.20 6.19 11.44
N GLU A 345 8.54 6.98 12.29
CA GLU A 345 8.21 6.55 13.65
C GLU A 345 7.31 5.30 13.63
N ILE A 346 7.63 4.34 14.51
CA ILE A 346 6.83 3.14 14.69
C ILE A 346 5.67 3.47 15.65
N ASP A 347 4.47 3.65 15.10
CA ASP A 347 3.28 4.11 15.84
C ASP A 347 2.05 3.21 15.62
N ALA A 348 2.01 2.06 16.29
CA ALA A 348 0.83 1.20 16.25
C ALA A 348 -0.47 1.86 16.80
N PRO A 349 -0.44 2.68 17.88
CA PRO A 349 -1.64 3.36 18.35
C PRO A 349 -2.28 4.30 17.32
N GLY A 350 -1.50 4.94 16.44
CA GLY A 350 -2.04 5.76 15.37
C GLY A 350 -2.88 4.98 14.35
N LEU A 351 -2.63 3.68 14.19
CA LEU A 351 -3.48 2.82 13.36
C LEU A 351 -4.90 2.73 13.95
N VAL A 352 -5.00 2.56 15.28
CA VAL A 352 -6.29 2.53 15.99
C VAL A 352 -7.01 3.86 15.80
N GLU A 353 -6.31 4.98 15.99
CA GLU A 353 -6.88 6.33 15.80
C GLU A 353 -7.45 6.53 14.39
N VAL A 354 -6.71 6.12 13.35
CA VAL A 354 -7.15 6.19 11.96
C VAL A 354 -8.39 5.33 11.73
N LEU A 355 -8.37 4.07 12.18
CA LEU A 355 -9.46 3.12 11.98
C LEU A 355 -10.75 3.56 12.68
N GLU A 356 -10.66 3.95 13.95
CA GLU A 356 -11.80 4.45 14.72
C GLU A 356 -12.34 5.75 14.13
N ARG A 357 -11.46 6.65 13.67
CA ARG A 357 -11.88 7.88 13.00
C ARG A 357 -12.67 7.59 11.74
N VAL A 358 -12.15 6.73 10.86
CA VAL A 358 -12.83 6.36 9.62
C VAL A 358 -14.20 5.75 9.94
N HIS A 359 -14.24 4.82 10.90
CA HIS A 359 -15.49 4.17 11.31
C HIS A 359 -16.52 5.16 11.89
N ARG A 360 -16.08 6.15 12.68
CA ARG A 360 -16.95 7.14 13.33
C ARG A 360 -17.47 8.20 12.36
N GLU A 361 -16.63 8.65 11.44
CA GLU A 361 -16.89 9.86 10.64
C GLU A 361 -17.49 9.55 9.27
N TYR A 362 -17.28 8.37 8.70
CA TYR A 362 -17.71 8.03 7.34
C TYR A 362 -18.75 6.92 7.32
N PRO A 363 -19.49 6.74 6.20
CA PRO A 363 -20.44 5.64 6.06
C PRO A 363 -19.81 4.28 6.38
N ALA A 364 -20.58 3.43 7.05
CA ALA A 364 -20.13 2.09 7.40
C ALA A 364 -19.84 1.27 6.14
N ILE A 365 -18.58 0.91 5.97
CA ILE A 365 -18.07 0.07 4.89
C ILE A 365 -17.06 -0.92 5.48
N PRO A 366 -17.00 -2.18 5.00
CA PRO A 366 -15.93 -3.10 5.36
C PRO A 366 -14.55 -2.49 5.12
N ILE A 367 -13.69 -2.55 6.15
CA ILE A 367 -12.33 -2.00 6.10
C ILE A 367 -11.34 -3.15 6.01
N TYR A 368 -10.29 -2.97 5.22
CA TYR A 368 -9.14 -3.88 5.15
C TYR A 368 -7.86 -3.06 5.28
N ILE A 369 -6.90 -3.54 6.08
CA ILE A 369 -5.53 -3.02 5.98
C ILE A 369 -4.92 -3.63 4.72
N THR A 370 -4.87 -2.86 3.64
CA THR A 370 -4.37 -3.34 2.34
C THR A 370 -2.85 -3.27 2.24
N GLU A 371 -2.21 -2.46 3.09
CA GLU A 371 -0.76 -2.44 3.32
C GLU A 371 -0.46 -1.98 4.76
N ASN A 372 0.40 -2.73 5.43
CA ASN A 372 1.12 -2.28 6.63
C ASN A 372 2.42 -3.08 6.71
N GLY A 373 3.53 -2.42 7.05
CA GLY A 373 4.82 -3.06 7.18
C GLY A 373 5.95 -2.06 7.39
N SER A 374 7.20 -2.53 7.39
CA SER A 374 8.35 -1.69 7.69
C SER A 374 9.61 -2.13 6.96
N ALA A 375 10.46 -1.14 6.65
CA ALA A 375 11.83 -1.39 6.24
C ALA A 375 12.74 -1.53 7.46
N PHE A 376 13.59 -2.55 7.43
CA PHE A 376 14.72 -2.71 8.33
C PHE A 376 15.92 -3.20 7.52
N VAL A 377 17.12 -3.05 8.07
CA VAL A 377 18.34 -3.59 7.46
C VAL A 377 18.33 -5.10 7.66
N ASP A 378 18.38 -5.85 6.57
CA ASP A 378 18.36 -7.32 6.59
C ASP A 378 19.72 -7.87 6.15
N GLU A 379 20.25 -8.83 6.91
CA GLU A 379 21.49 -9.52 6.59
C GLU A 379 21.24 -11.02 6.37
N VAL A 380 21.90 -11.58 5.34
CA VAL A 380 21.87 -13.02 5.08
C VAL A 380 23.06 -13.66 5.80
N VAL A 381 22.77 -14.51 6.79
CA VAL A 381 23.77 -15.30 7.54
C VAL A 381 23.41 -16.77 7.41
N ASP A 382 24.34 -17.58 6.89
CA ASP A 382 24.15 -19.02 6.65
C ASP A 382 22.87 -19.37 5.88
N GLY A 383 22.51 -18.53 4.90
CA GLY A 383 21.32 -18.72 4.06
C GLY A 383 20.00 -18.42 4.77
N GLN A 384 20.04 -17.71 5.89
CA GLN A 384 18.87 -17.27 6.66
C GLN A 384 18.92 -15.75 6.86
N VAL A 385 17.75 -15.15 7.08
CA VAL A 385 17.60 -13.75 7.46
C VAL A 385 16.79 -13.70 8.74
N ASP A 386 17.38 -13.18 9.80
CA ASP A 386 16.72 -12.96 11.07
C ASP A 386 16.38 -11.47 11.22
N ASP A 387 15.09 -11.16 11.34
CA ASP A 387 14.54 -9.81 11.31
C ASP A 387 13.54 -9.56 12.46
N PRO A 388 14.00 -9.66 13.72
CA PRO A 388 13.14 -9.55 14.90
C PRO A 388 12.44 -8.20 15.03
N GLU A 389 13.02 -7.12 14.51
CA GLU A 389 12.42 -5.78 14.48
C GLU A 389 11.16 -5.76 13.60
N ARG A 390 11.17 -6.48 12.48
CA ARG A 390 10.00 -6.60 11.59
C ARG A 390 8.90 -7.43 12.24
N VAL A 391 9.26 -8.50 12.95
CA VAL A 391 8.32 -9.28 13.77
C VAL A 391 7.68 -8.38 14.85
N ALA A 392 8.48 -7.61 15.57
CA ALA A 392 7.98 -6.70 16.61
C ALA A 392 7.04 -5.62 16.05
N PHE A 393 7.37 -5.08 14.87
CA PHE A 393 6.49 -4.15 14.16
C PHE A 393 5.13 -4.78 13.83
N PHE A 394 5.13 -5.97 13.23
CA PHE A 394 3.89 -6.66 12.87
C PHE A 394 3.06 -7.05 14.11
N ASP A 395 3.68 -7.61 15.16
CA ASP A 395 2.98 -7.95 16.40
C ASP A 395 2.26 -6.73 16.99
N ALA A 396 2.95 -5.58 17.08
CA ALA A 396 2.38 -4.34 17.60
C ALA A 396 1.17 -3.85 16.77
N HIS A 397 1.28 -3.83 15.45
CA HIS A 397 0.20 -3.35 14.58
C HIS A 397 -0.97 -4.33 14.47
N LEU A 398 -0.72 -5.64 14.57
CA LEU A 398 -1.79 -6.63 14.63
C LEU A 398 -2.54 -6.58 15.96
N ARG A 399 -1.88 -6.27 17.09
CA ARG A 399 -2.56 -5.96 18.34
C ARG A 399 -3.45 -4.72 18.20
N ALA A 400 -2.94 -3.65 17.60
CA ALA A 400 -3.74 -2.46 17.29
C ALA A 400 -4.96 -2.78 16.40
N CYS A 401 -4.82 -3.68 15.41
CA CYS A 401 -5.96 -4.16 14.63
C CYS A 401 -7.00 -4.88 15.50
N SER A 402 -6.55 -5.72 16.45
CA SER A 402 -7.44 -6.38 17.42
C SER A 402 -8.18 -5.35 18.29
N ASP A 403 -7.47 -4.36 18.81
CA ASP A 403 -8.05 -3.30 19.64
C ASP A 403 -9.15 -2.54 18.87
N ALA A 404 -8.91 -2.22 17.58
CA ALA A 404 -9.89 -1.58 16.72
C ALA A 404 -11.13 -2.47 16.46
N ILE A 405 -10.93 -3.79 16.27
CA ILE A 405 -12.03 -4.76 16.12
C ILE A 405 -12.86 -4.82 17.40
N GLU A 406 -12.20 -4.87 18.58
CA GLU A 406 -12.88 -4.85 19.88
C GLU A 406 -13.66 -3.56 20.12
N ALA A 407 -13.18 -2.43 19.57
CA ALA A 407 -13.87 -1.14 19.57
C ALA A 407 -15.05 -1.07 18.56
N GLY A 408 -15.28 -2.12 17.76
CA GLY A 408 -16.40 -2.23 16.84
C GLY A 408 -16.11 -1.82 15.39
N VAL A 409 -14.86 -1.48 15.06
CA VAL A 409 -14.46 -1.19 13.68
C VAL A 409 -14.69 -2.45 12.82
N PRO A 410 -15.36 -2.36 11.66
CA PRO A 410 -15.63 -3.49 10.77
C PRO A 410 -14.39 -3.88 9.96
N LEU A 411 -13.25 -4.12 10.63
CA LEU A 411 -11.99 -4.54 10.02
C LEU A 411 -12.04 -6.04 9.70
N ARG A 412 -11.83 -6.38 8.42
CA ARG A 412 -12.06 -7.73 7.87
C ARG A 412 -10.82 -8.43 7.35
N GLY A 413 -9.69 -7.75 7.25
CA GLY A 413 -8.45 -8.39 6.81
C GLY A 413 -7.23 -7.50 6.93
N TYR A 414 -6.08 -8.13 6.78
CA TYR A 414 -4.77 -7.53 6.89
C TYR A 414 -3.84 -8.10 5.82
N PHE A 415 -3.18 -7.20 5.09
CA PHE A 415 -2.20 -7.52 4.06
C PHE A 415 -0.83 -6.97 4.46
N ALA A 416 0.12 -7.87 4.72
CA ALA A 416 1.49 -7.49 5.03
C ALA A 416 2.16 -6.86 3.79
N TRP A 417 2.66 -5.63 3.95
CA TRP A 417 3.54 -4.99 2.99
C TRP A 417 5.00 -5.26 3.35
N SER A 418 5.73 -6.09 2.61
CA SER A 418 5.31 -6.80 1.39
C SER A 418 5.61 -8.29 1.48
N LEU A 419 5.07 -9.06 0.53
CA LEU A 419 5.42 -10.48 0.42
C LEU A 419 6.95 -10.65 0.30
N MET A 420 7.59 -9.89 -0.58
CA MET A 420 9.00 -10.03 -0.92
C MET A 420 9.67 -8.67 -1.06
N ASP A 421 10.97 -8.63 -0.79
CA ASP A 421 11.79 -7.47 -1.09
C ASP A 421 11.64 -7.11 -2.57
N ASN A 422 11.59 -5.82 -2.87
CA ASN A 422 11.20 -5.31 -4.18
C ASN A 422 11.85 -3.96 -4.47
N PHE A 423 11.57 -3.41 -5.65
CA PHE A 423 12.01 -2.05 -6.01
C PHE A 423 11.20 -1.00 -5.23
N GLU A 424 11.82 -0.38 -4.22
CA GLU A 424 11.21 0.61 -3.34
C GLU A 424 11.26 2.03 -3.95
N TRP A 425 10.65 2.17 -5.13
CA TRP A 425 10.40 3.46 -5.77
C TRP A 425 11.67 4.33 -5.90
N ALA A 426 11.68 5.56 -5.39
CA ALA A 426 12.84 6.46 -5.44
C ALA A 426 14.08 5.91 -4.69
N TRP A 427 13.90 4.93 -3.79
CA TRP A 427 14.97 4.29 -3.04
C TRP A 427 15.63 3.12 -3.76
N GLY A 428 15.11 2.71 -4.91
CA GLY A 428 15.61 1.55 -5.64
C GLY A 428 15.56 0.30 -4.77
N TYR A 429 16.63 -0.49 -4.79
CA TYR A 429 16.73 -1.72 -4.01
C TYR A 429 17.34 -1.53 -2.61
N SER A 430 17.58 -0.27 -2.20
CA SER A 430 18.28 0.04 -0.96
C SER A 430 17.43 -0.07 0.31
N LYS A 431 16.13 -0.32 0.18
CA LYS A 431 15.17 -0.50 1.28
C LYS A 431 14.44 -1.82 1.09
N ARG A 432 14.21 -2.53 2.20
CA ARG A 432 13.67 -3.91 2.18
C ARG A 432 12.47 -4.01 3.11
N PHE A 433 11.28 -4.11 2.53
CA PHE A 433 10.01 -4.28 3.23
C PHE A 433 9.53 -5.73 3.29
N GLY A 434 10.12 -6.63 2.49
CA GLY A 434 9.58 -7.97 2.29
C GLY A 434 9.68 -8.85 3.53
N MET A 435 8.71 -9.73 3.73
CA MET A 435 8.86 -10.88 4.62
C MET A 435 9.74 -11.97 3.99
N VAL A 436 9.92 -11.94 2.67
CA VAL A 436 10.81 -12.81 1.91
C VAL A 436 11.96 -11.97 1.35
N TYR A 437 13.18 -12.34 1.70
CA TYR A 437 14.37 -11.73 1.14
C TYR A 437 14.51 -12.14 -0.33
N VAL A 438 14.86 -11.18 -1.18
CA VAL A 438 15.23 -11.43 -2.58
C VAL A 438 16.67 -11.01 -2.79
N ASP A 439 17.49 -11.98 -3.20
CA ASP A 439 18.80 -11.72 -3.78
C ASP A 439 18.58 -11.31 -5.25
N TYR A 440 18.78 -10.03 -5.57
CA TYR A 440 18.43 -9.49 -6.89
C TYR A 440 19.36 -9.98 -8.01
N ASP A 441 20.58 -10.41 -7.69
CA ASP A 441 21.54 -10.92 -8.67
C ASP A 441 21.22 -12.37 -9.06
N THR A 442 20.81 -13.19 -8.10
CA THR A 442 20.55 -14.63 -8.29
C THR A 442 19.07 -14.99 -8.37
N GLN A 443 18.18 -14.05 -8.02
CA GLN A 443 16.73 -14.19 -7.91
C GLN A 443 16.29 -15.23 -6.86
N VAL A 444 17.16 -15.60 -5.93
CA VAL A 444 16.85 -16.52 -4.83
C VAL A 444 15.93 -15.84 -3.82
N ARG A 445 14.88 -16.57 -3.39
CA ARG A 445 13.95 -16.16 -2.32
C ARG A 445 14.31 -16.86 -1.02
N ILE A 446 14.45 -16.11 0.07
CA ILE A 446 14.71 -16.63 1.42
C ILE A 446 13.61 -16.11 2.36
N PRO A 447 12.65 -16.95 2.79
CA PRO A 447 11.69 -16.56 3.82
C PRO A 447 12.41 -16.13 5.11
N LYS A 448 12.19 -14.89 5.54
CA LYS A 448 12.79 -14.33 6.76
C LYS A 448 12.10 -14.89 8.02
N THR A 449 12.62 -14.58 9.20
CA THR A 449 11.95 -14.90 10.46
C THR A 449 10.53 -14.33 10.50
N SER A 450 10.30 -13.12 9.99
CA SER A 450 8.97 -12.51 9.86
C SER A 450 7.99 -13.30 9.00
N ALA A 451 8.40 -13.87 7.85
CA ALA A 451 7.52 -14.71 7.03
C ALA A 451 7.05 -15.96 7.80
N ARG A 452 7.97 -16.63 8.50
CA ARG A 452 7.66 -17.83 9.28
C ARG A 452 6.77 -17.51 10.48
N TRP A 453 7.04 -16.39 11.15
CA TRP A 453 6.21 -15.89 12.23
C TRP A 453 4.80 -15.55 11.75
N TYR A 454 4.67 -14.86 10.61
CA TYR A 454 3.37 -14.48 10.05
C TYR A 454 2.57 -15.71 9.61
N ALA A 455 3.21 -16.72 9.02
CA ALA A 455 2.57 -18.00 8.71
C ALA A 455 1.95 -18.67 9.96
N GLU A 456 2.64 -18.57 11.10
CA GLU A 456 2.12 -19.06 12.38
C GLU A 456 0.93 -18.24 12.89
N VAL A 457 0.95 -16.91 12.73
CA VAL A 457 -0.20 -16.04 13.03
C VAL A 457 -1.43 -16.45 12.23
N ILE A 458 -1.27 -16.69 10.92
CA ILE A 458 -2.36 -17.14 10.04
C ILE A 458 -2.89 -18.50 10.51
N ARG A 459 -2.00 -19.44 10.82
CA ARG A 459 -2.38 -20.78 11.29
C ARG A 459 -3.15 -20.74 12.60
N GLN A 460 -2.79 -19.82 13.50
CA GLN A 460 -3.46 -19.62 14.79
C GLN A 460 -4.72 -18.75 14.70
N ASN A 461 -4.91 -18.05 13.57
CA ASN A 461 -5.84 -16.93 13.43
C ASN A 461 -5.70 -15.90 14.57
N GLY A 462 -4.46 -15.56 14.93
CA GLY A 462 -4.20 -14.81 16.16
C GLY A 462 -2.73 -14.73 16.60
N LEU A 463 -2.49 -13.99 17.68
CA LEU A 463 -1.17 -13.81 18.29
C LEU A 463 -1.10 -14.55 19.64
N GLY A 464 0.08 -15.02 20.03
CA GLY A 464 0.36 -15.49 21.39
C GLY A 464 0.05 -16.96 21.69
N GLY A 465 0.37 -17.88 20.77
CA GLY A 465 0.20 -19.33 20.94
C GLY A 465 1.47 -20.18 20.92
N SER A 466 2.66 -19.64 21.23
CA SER A 466 3.81 -20.53 21.47
C SER A 466 3.65 -21.17 22.85
N GLU A 467 3.17 -22.42 22.89
CA GLU A 467 3.69 -23.33 23.90
C GLU A 467 5.21 -23.30 23.74
N THR A 468 5.87 -22.60 24.67
CA THR A 468 7.29 -22.81 24.89
C THR A 468 7.48 -24.31 25.02
N SER A 469 8.37 -24.86 24.21
CA SER A 469 8.91 -26.21 24.27
C SER A 469 9.73 -26.43 25.56
N ALA A 470 9.18 -26.02 26.70
CA ALA A 470 9.61 -26.33 28.05
C ALA A 470 8.92 -27.61 28.52
N ASN A 471 8.98 -28.69 27.71
CA ASN A 471 8.68 -30.03 28.20
C ASN A 471 9.38 -31.14 27.39
N GLN A 472 10.69 -31.02 27.23
CA GLN A 472 11.56 -32.16 26.90
C GLN A 472 12.86 -32.13 27.72
N ARG A 473 12.77 -31.86 29.03
CA ARG A 473 13.84 -32.21 30.00
C ARG A 473 13.26 -32.53 31.37
N SER A 474 12.50 -33.60 31.46
CA SER A 474 12.51 -34.45 32.65
C SER A 474 11.73 -35.71 32.30
N HIS A 475 12.43 -36.81 32.01
CA HIS A 475 12.00 -38.20 32.24
C HIS A 475 13.11 -39.13 31.73
N SER A 476 14.25 -39.13 32.43
CA SER A 476 15.18 -40.26 32.44
C SER A 476 16.01 -40.22 33.72
N GLY A 477 15.34 -40.26 34.87
CA GLY A 477 15.94 -40.63 36.15
C GLY A 477 15.71 -42.11 36.36
N SER A 478 16.64 -42.94 35.89
CA SER A 478 16.65 -44.39 36.06
C SER A 478 16.74 -44.76 37.53
N GLY A 479 15.69 -45.38 38.06
CA GLY A 479 15.78 -46.24 39.22
C GLY A 479 16.21 -47.65 38.79
N GLY A 480 17.02 -48.31 39.63
CA GLY A 480 17.14 -49.77 39.62
C GLY A 480 18.56 -50.30 39.55
N GLN A 481 19.10 -50.60 40.74
CA GLN A 481 20.17 -51.54 41.06
C GLN A 481 20.21 -52.80 40.17
N GLU A 482 21.39 -53.41 39.96
CA GLU A 482 21.89 -54.53 40.78
C GLU A 482 23.10 -55.25 40.13
N ARG A 483 24.14 -55.56 40.94
CA ARG A 483 24.91 -56.83 41.05
C ARG A 483 26.45 -56.76 41.05
N ALA A 484 27.01 -57.36 42.11
CA ALA A 484 28.17 -58.26 42.22
C ALA A 484 29.50 -57.83 41.56
N GLN A 485 30.65 -57.78 42.24
CA GLN A 485 31.26 -58.70 43.22
C GLN A 485 32.16 -57.92 44.20
#